data_AF-A0A0G4LJQ2-F1
#
_entry.id   AF-A0A0G4LJQ2-F1
#
_cell.length_a   1.000
_cell.length_b   1.000
_cell.length_c   1.000
_cell.angle_alpha   90.00
_cell.angle_beta   90.00
_cell.angle_gamma   90.00
#
_symmetry.space_group_name_H-M   'P 1'
#
loop_
_entity.id
_entity.type
_entity.pdbx_description
1 polymer ?
#
loop_
_entity_poly.entity_id
_entity_poly.type
_entity_poly.pdbx_seq_one_letter_code
_entity_poly.pdbx_strand_id
1 'polypeptide(L)'
;MGCSRLGIKCNFAIPTRPRGPKRRRYEIDSRAGPPRDGTSSHYPPRIAVHSGASIDEIDTDDDAGVVLTPDHTSTLGQSISPGSLSTFAFATDELCSRELFKVIIHDYIERVYPLCPVVHLPSFRCSFASNQDVHDTEQMLLLVALFTLTVGVLRSRIEDYRAMDPEAAARFPTRTSIITYASQMCLRLRPPDYWDEISHRKWAISYTLASAAFEVGRMNQYRMFDSEAMQLARLLGFHLHATEYRGLNCIETQLRKKAFWLQFFSFAHSKVQPGRRRNHVTYLDNYVLRDVDFAALEPLDTPDENITENAICPPAPDGNAPFTSVTAFIVNTRVFLEALRDSLFNAGCDCGYGRTNEEKLARLKALFQRYKYSLDALLSHMTQWGPSSIYDSGPSTPANSVSRTQAETTRANIHITHLWLQSFLLDQTDGIVQAMAAAGGGGDEAWAAHQLASSWAEREDICRQLLHVLHNIDGVHLEPNGNSLTYKIRGVGASLLNCPSLLGEIVSQRAAGYVREFTKVLAFLDLSEIMNTDGVDTWIDKDKLGDGRASASGGGCCVCCFVFRGGVGVVNQWCGS
;
A
#
# COMPACT_ATOMS: atom_id res chain seq x y z
N MET A 1 25.00 0.97 6.89
CA MET A 1 25.51 1.53 8.17
C MET A 1 24.43 2.42 8.79
N GLY A 2 23.55 1.94 9.68
CA GLY A 2 22.24 2.61 9.85
C GLY A 2 21.58 2.74 11.24
N CYS A 3 22.15 2.27 12.36
CA CYS A 3 21.54 2.49 13.69
C CYS A 3 22.56 2.67 14.81
N SER A 4 23.67 1.94 14.75
CA SER A 4 24.75 1.98 15.74
C SER A 4 25.40 3.35 15.87
N ARG A 5 25.52 4.11 14.77
CA ARG A 5 26.06 5.48 14.77
C ARG A 5 25.15 6.51 15.43
N LEU A 6 23.85 6.23 15.53
CA LEU A 6 22.86 7.12 16.15
C LEU A 6 22.53 6.71 17.60
N GLY A 7 23.22 5.72 18.16
CA GLY A 7 22.93 5.19 19.49
C GLY A 7 21.57 4.50 19.59
N ILE A 8 20.95 4.11 18.47
CA ILE A 8 19.63 3.48 18.42
C ILE A 8 19.80 1.96 18.35
N LYS A 9 19.10 1.22 19.23
CA LYS A 9 19.12 -0.25 19.22
C LYS A 9 18.44 -0.77 17.95
N CYS A 10 19.21 -1.44 17.10
CA CYS A 10 18.72 -2.03 15.85
C CYS A 10 18.07 -3.40 16.11
N ASN A 11 16.79 -3.55 15.75
CA ASN A 11 16.10 -4.84 15.87
C ASN A 11 16.51 -5.86 14.80
N PHE A 12 17.20 -5.43 13.75
CA PHE A 12 17.71 -6.32 12.68
C PHE A 12 18.86 -7.23 13.16
N ALA A 13 19.58 -6.82 14.21
CA ALA A 13 20.70 -7.57 14.78
C ALA A 13 20.29 -8.49 15.95
N ILE A 14 18.99 -8.59 16.26
CA ILE A 14 18.51 -9.52 17.28
C ILE A 14 18.57 -10.92 16.69
N PRO A 15 19.32 -11.87 17.27
CA PRO A 15 19.36 -13.23 16.77
C PRO A 15 17.96 -13.84 16.85
N THR A 16 17.33 -14.06 15.70
CA THR A 16 16.12 -14.87 15.64
C THR A 16 16.51 -16.31 15.93
N ARG A 17 16.13 -16.83 17.11
CA ARG A 17 16.27 -18.25 17.40
C ARG A 17 15.51 -19.02 16.31
N PRO A 18 16.14 -19.97 15.59
CA PRO A 18 15.42 -20.78 14.62
C PRO A 18 14.32 -21.55 15.38
N ARG A 19 13.06 -21.32 15.01
CA ARG A 19 11.95 -22.18 15.44
C ARG A 19 11.90 -23.35 14.48
N GLY A 20 12.33 -24.51 14.98
CA GLY A 20 12.32 -25.79 14.29
C GLY A 20 13.17 -26.81 15.05
N PRO A 21 12.89 -28.12 14.93
CA PRO A 21 13.69 -29.15 15.59
C PRO A 21 15.14 -29.06 15.12
N LYS A 22 16.10 -29.12 16.04
CA LYS A 22 17.53 -29.16 15.71
C LYS A 22 17.77 -30.37 14.80
N ARG A 23 18.20 -30.16 13.55
CA ARG A 23 18.67 -31.25 12.68
C ARG A 23 19.79 -32.00 13.43
N ARG A 24 19.58 -33.29 13.71
CA ARG A 24 20.65 -34.19 14.14
C ARG A 24 21.68 -34.21 13.02
N ARG A 25 22.86 -33.66 13.30
CA ARG A 25 24.03 -33.74 12.44
C ARG A 25 24.52 -35.19 12.56
N TYR A 26 24.28 -36.01 11.54
CA TYR A 26 24.99 -37.29 11.43
C TYR A 26 26.44 -36.96 11.11
N GLU A 27 27.33 -37.18 12.06
CA GLU A 27 28.77 -37.23 11.82
C GLU A 27 29.03 -38.49 10.98
N ILE A 28 29.35 -38.29 9.71
CA ILE A 28 29.91 -39.35 8.87
C ILE A 28 31.42 -39.32 9.12
N ASP A 29 31.87 -40.31 9.87
CA ASP A 29 33.27 -40.56 10.18
C ASP A 29 34.05 -40.78 8.87
N SER A 30 35.01 -39.90 8.59
CA SER A 30 35.79 -39.91 7.36
C SER A 30 37.22 -40.37 7.65
N ARG A 31 37.42 -41.68 7.74
CA ARG A 31 38.75 -42.30 7.68
C ARG A 31 38.74 -43.58 6.85
N ALA A 32 39.18 -43.46 5.60
CA ALA A 32 40.20 -44.30 4.96
C ALA A 32 40.30 -43.94 3.48
N GLY A 33 41.54 -43.73 3.01
CA GLY A 33 41.87 -43.42 1.62
C GLY A 33 41.81 -44.62 0.66
N PRO A 34 42.17 -44.41 -0.61
CA PRO A 34 41.64 -45.12 -1.79
C PRO A 34 42.49 -46.34 -2.22
N PRO A 35 42.07 -47.08 -3.27
CA PRO A 35 42.81 -46.89 -4.52
C PRO A 35 41.97 -46.91 -5.82
N ARG A 36 42.72 -46.64 -6.90
CA ARG A 36 42.41 -46.21 -8.28
C ARG A 36 41.88 -47.29 -9.25
N ASP A 37 41.56 -46.78 -10.45
CA ASP A 37 41.37 -47.42 -11.78
C ASP A 37 39.95 -47.90 -12.07
N GLY A 38 39.32 -47.67 -13.22
CA GLY A 38 39.68 -47.05 -14.50
C GLY A 38 38.57 -47.40 -15.51
N THR A 39 38.41 -46.61 -16.59
CA THR A 39 37.57 -46.89 -17.80
C THR A 39 36.04 -46.95 -17.59
N SER A 40 35.12 -46.70 -18.53
CA SER A 40 35.03 -45.97 -19.80
C SER A 40 33.56 -46.13 -20.24
N SER A 41 32.97 -45.05 -20.76
CA SER A 41 31.92 -45.00 -21.79
C SER A 41 30.45 -45.41 -21.56
N HIS A 42 29.64 -44.62 -22.27
CA HIS A 42 28.36 -44.92 -22.94
C HIS A 42 27.03 -44.96 -22.15
N TYR A 43 26.30 -43.84 -22.25
CA TYR A 43 24.86 -43.77 -22.56
C TYR A 43 24.52 -44.51 -23.88
N PRO A 44 23.24 -44.79 -24.30
CA PRO A 44 21.87 -44.51 -23.76
C PRO A 44 20.98 -45.80 -23.85
N PRO A 45 19.62 -45.84 -24.05
CA PRO A 45 18.59 -44.79 -24.15
C PRO A 45 17.25 -45.00 -23.41
N ARG A 46 16.46 -43.92 -23.46
CA ARG A 46 15.03 -43.79 -23.14
C ARG A 46 14.15 -44.71 -23.97
N ILE A 47 13.08 -45.27 -23.37
CA ILE A 47 11.80 -45.58 -24.01
C ILE A 47 10.66 -45.16 -23.07
N ALA A 48 9.58 -44.71 -23.70
CA ALA A 48 8.46 -44.00 -23.14
C ALA A 48 7.18 -44.86 -23.03
N VAL A 49 6.18 -44.28 -22.36
CA VAL A 49 4.72 -44.45 -22.50
C VAL A 49 4.08 -45.77 -21.98
N HIS A 50 3.21 -45.68 -20.97
CA HIS A 50 1.73 -45.67 -21.13
C HIS A 50 0.97 -45.89 -19.81
N SER A 51 -0.16 -45.17 -19.72
CA SER A 51 -1.24 -45.29 -18.74
C SER A 51 -1.90 -46.67 -18.71
N GLY A 52 -2.49 -47.01 -17.56
CA GLY A 52 -3.49 -48.08 -17.45
C GLY A 52 -4.03 -48.19 -16.02
N ALA A 53 -5.35 -48.02 -15.88
CA ALA A 53 -6.09 -48.11 -14.61
C ALA A 53 -6.87 -49.43 -14.51
N SER A 54 -6.97 -50.00 -13.32
CA SER A 54 -8.07 -50.82 -12.74
C SER A 54 -7.58 -51.38 -11.38
N ILE A 55 -8.18 -51.07 -10.22
CA ILE A 55 -9.41 -51.63 -9.60
C ILE A 55 -9.31 -53.16 -9.39
N ASP A 56 -9.02 -53.62 -8.15
CA ASP A 56 -9.98 -54.30 -7.24
C ASP A 56 -9.35 -54.84 -5.91
N GLU A 57 -10.14 -54.70 -4.83
CA GLU A 57 -10.34 -55.54 -3.61
C GLU A 57 -9.13 -55.96 -2.71
N ILE A 58 -8.97 -55.44 -1.47
CA ILE A 58 -9.58 -55.78 -0.14
C ILE A 58 -9.17 -57.16 0.43
N ASP A 59 -8.37 -57.15 1.52
CA ASP A 59 -8.60 -57.79 2.85
C ASP A 59 -7.41 -57.48 3.79
N THR A 60 -7.57 -56.64 4.83
CA THR A 60 -7.75 -56.98 6.27
C THR A 60 -6.62 -57.81 6.91
N ASP A 61 -5.78 -57.18 7.74
CA ASP A 61 -5.91 -57.22 9.21
C ASP A 61 -4.66 -56.69 9.95
N ASP A 62 -4.96 -55.88 10.98
CA ASP A 62 -4.36 -55.75 12.31
C ASP A 62 -2.86 -55.42 12.54
N ASP A 63 -2.67 -54.17 12.98
CA ASP A 63 -2.31 -53.78 14.36
C ASP A 63 -0.95 -53.08 14.62
N ALA A 64 -1.10 -52.02 15.43
CA ALA A 64 -0.17 -51.35 16.31
C ALA A 64 1.02 -50.54 15.74
N GLY A 65 0.88 -49.21 15.78
CA GLY A 65 2.02 -48.29 15.74
C GLY A 65 1.65 -46.80 15.71
N VAL A 66 1.15 -46.27 16.82
CA VAL A 66 0.82 -44.84 17.02
C VAL A 66 2.01 -43.94 16.66
N VAL A 67 1.87 -43.16 15.58
CA VAL A 67 2.76 -42.03 15.24
C VAL A 67 1.98 -40.74 15.42
N LEU A 68 2.33 -39.98 16.46
CA LEU A 68 1.83 -38.63 16.70
C LEU A 68 2.39 -37.67 15.64
N THR A 69 1.53 -37.20 14.74
CA THR A 69 1.80 -36.04 13.87
C THR A 69 1.21 -34.78 14.54
N PRO A 70 1.86 -33.61 14.47
CA PRO A 70 1.26 -32.37 14.94
C PRO A 70 0.31 -31.82 13.86
N ASP A 71 -0.98 -31.98 14.10
CA ASP A 71 -2.07 -31.31 13.39
C ASP A 71 -2.05 -29.80 13.63
N HIS A 72 -1.80 -29.01 12.58
CA HIS A 72 -2.32 -27.64 12.47
C HIS A 72 -2.51 -27.26 11.00
N THR A 73 -3.51 -27.86 10.35
CA THR A 73 -4.11 -27.31 9.13
C THR A 73 -5.62 -27.57 9.12
N SER A 74 -6.38 -26.49 8.96
CA SER A 74 -7.72 -26.41 8.37
C SER A 74 -8.94 -26.86 9.19
N THR A 75 -9.57 -25.89 9.86
CA THR A 75 -11.02 -25.85 10.14
C THR A 75 -11.68 -24.59 9.55
N LEU A 76 -11.22 -24.12 8.38
CA LEU A 76 -11.79 -22.97 7.67
C LEU A 76 -12.13 -23.30 6.20
N GLY A 77 -12.33 -24.57 5.89
CA GLY A 77 -12.60 -25.08 4.56
C GLY A 77 -13.76 -26.09 4.49
N GLN A 78 -14.79 -25.94 5.33
CA GLN A 78 -16.04 -26.64 5.05
C GLN A 78 -16.68 -26.00 3.82
N SER A 79 -16.65 -26.74 2.71
CA SER A 79 -17.52 -26.54 1.55
C SER A 79 -18.97 -26.57 2.05
N ILE A 80 -19.55 -25.40 2.28
CA ILE A 80 -20.97 -25.26 2.56
C ILE A 80 -21.71 -25.61 1.28
N SER A 81 -22.54 -26.66 1.32
CA SER A 81 -23.45 -27.02 0.23
C SER A 81 -24.34 -25.84 -0.17
N PRO A 82 -24.74 -25.68 -1.44
CA PRO A 82 -25.52 -24.53 -1.93
C PRO A 82 -26.85 -24.29 -1.20
N GLY A 83 -27.33 -25.25 -0.40
CA GLY A 83 -28.57 -25.15 0.40
C GLY A 83 -28.48 -24.35 1.71
N SER A 84 -27.31 -23.91 2.16
CA SER A 84 -27.16 -23.18 3.45
C SER A 84 -27.27 -21.65 3.32
N LEU A 85 -27.43 -21.11 2.10
CA LEU A 85 -27.82 -19.70 1.88
C LEU A 85 -29.27 -19.42 2.30
N SER A 86 -30.04 -20.46 2.64
CA SER A 86 -31.44 -20.38 3.08
C SER A 86 -31.66 -19.84 4.51
N THR A 87 -30.60 -19.49 5.25
CA THR A 87 -30.72 -19.12 6.68
C THR A 87 -30.67 -17.60 6.92
N PHE A 88 -30.11 -16.84 5.99
CA PHE A 88 -29.89 -15.40 6.15
C PHE A 88 -30.84 -14.57 5.30
N ALA A 89 -31.24 -13.40 5.81
CA ALA A 89 -32.11 -12.47 5.08
C ALA A 89 -31.32 -11.75 3.96
N PHE A 90 -30.03 -11.47 4.21
CA PHE A 90 -29.10 -10.92 3.23
C PHE A 90 -27.82 -11.77 3.19
N ALA A 91 -27.22 -11.92 2.01
CA ALA A 91 -25.93 -12.62 1.88
C ALA A 91 -24.82 -11.95 2.73
N THR A 92 -24.91 -10.64 2.98
CA THR A 92 -23.99 -9.90 3.85
C THR A 92 -24.11 -10.26 5.33
N ASP A 93 -25.21 -10.91 5.76
CA ASP A 93 -25.41 -11.30 7.16
C ASP A 93 -24.39 -12.37 7.62
N GLU A 94 -23.73 -13.05 6.68
CA GLU A 94 -22.57 -13.90 6.97
C GLU A 94 -21.42 -13.12 7.66
N LEU A 95 -21.31 -11.81 7.38
CA LEU A 95 -20.29 -10.92 7.94
C LEU A 95 -20.74 -10.33 9.27
N CYS A 96 -21.90 -9.68 9.29
CA CYS A 96 -22.47 -9.02 10.45
C CYS A 96 -23.94 -8.66 10.20
N SER A 97 -24.64 -8.24 11.25
CA SER A 97 -26.00 -7.69 11.16
C SER A 97 -26.09 -6.57 10.12
N ARG A 98 -27.28 -6.42 9.51
CA ARG A 98 -27.55 -5.39 8.49
C ARG A 98 -27.36 -3.98 9.06
N GLU A 99 -27.64 -3.79 10.35
CA GLU A 99 -27.44 -2.55 11.09
C GLU A 99 -25.96 -2.20 11.16
N LEU A 100 -25.11 -3.13 11.61
CA LEU A 100 -23.66 -2.91 11.67
C LEU A 100 -23.08 -2.68 10.26
N PHE A 101 -23.53 -3.45 9.28
CA PHE A 101 -23.10 -3.28 7.89
C PHE A 101 -23.38 -1.86 7.38
N LYS A 102 -24.58 -1.32 7.65
CA LYS A 102 -24.94 0.07 7.31
C LYS A 102 -24.07 1.10 8.01
N VAL A 103 -23.73 0.90 9.28
CA VAL A 103 -22.83 1.81 10.02
C VAL A 103 -21.45 1.83 9.36
N ILE A 104 -20.91 0.67 8.98
CA ILE A 104 -19.59 0.58 8.32
C ILE A 104 -19.62 1.26 6.95
N ILE A 105 -20.68 1.07 6.14
CA ILE A 105 -20.81 1.77 4.86
C ILE A 105 -21.01 3.29 5.04
N HIS A 106 -21.64 3.74 6.13
CA HIS A 106 -21.69 5.15 6.46
C HIS A 106 -20.30 5.71 6.80
N ASP A 107 -19.53 4.97 7.61
CA ASP A 107 -18.14 5.34 7.96
C ASP A 107 -17.24 5.39 6.71
N TYR A 108 -17.47 4.53 5.70
CA TYR A 108 -16.81 4.64 4.39
C TYR A 108 -17.07 6.02 3.76
N ILE A 109 -18.33 6.41 3.64
CA ILE A 109 -18.73 7.67 2.99
C ILE A 109 -18.14 8.88 3.74
N GLU A 110 -18.18 8.85 5.07
CA GLU A 110 -17.73 9.97 5.89
C GLU A 110 -16.20 10.11 5.93
N ARG A 111 -15.47 8.99 6.04
CA ARG A 111 -14.05 9.01 6.42
C ARG A 111 -13.11 8.51 5.33
N VAL A 112 -13.52 7.54 4.52
CA VAL A 112 -12.63 6.83 3.58
C VAL A 112 -12.81 7.33 2.13
N TYR A 113 -14.05 7.63 1.74
CA TYR A 113 -14.40 8.12 0.40
C TYR A 113 -13.54 9.29 -0.11
N PRO A 114 -13.16 10.31 0.69
CA PRO A 114 -12.34 11.42 0.20
C PRO A 114 -10.97 11.00 -0.33
N LEU A 115 -10.44 9.86 0.15
CA LEU A 115 -9.15 9.31 -0.26
C LEU A 115 -9.31 8.20 -1.30
N CYS A 116 -10.47 7.56 -1.35
CA CYS A 116 -10.76 6.43 -2.25
C CYS A 116 -12.16 6.60 -2.90
N PRO A 117 -12.39 7.61 -3.76
CA PRO A 117 -13.70 7.88 -4.35
C PRO A 117 -13.98 6.95 -5.54
N VAL A 118 -14.24 5.67 -5.26
CA VAL A 118 -14.50 4.63 -6.28
C VAL A 118 -15.97 4.51 -6.70
N VAL A 119 -16.85 5.35 -6.16
CA VAL A 119 -18.29 5.36 -6.48
C VAL A 119 -18.79 6.76 -6.73
N HIS A 120 -19.88 6.87 -7.48
CA HIS A 120 -20.64 8.11 -7.61
C HIS A 120 -21.62 8.20 -6.44
N LEU A 121 -21.42 9.16 -5.52
CA LEU A 121 -22.15 9.19 -4.24
C LEU A 121 -23.68 9.19 -4.37
N PRO A 122 -24.31 10.02 -5.23
CA PRO A 122 -25.76 10.02 -5.39
C PRO A 122 -26.31 8.66 -5.85
N SER A 123 -25.74 8.08 -6.92
CA SER A 123 -26.18 6.80 -7.47
C SER A 123 -25.93 5.65 -6.47
N PHE A 124 -24.79 5.67 -5.78
CA PHE A 124 -24.45 4.69 -4.76
C PHE A 124 -25.42 4.74 -3.56
N ARG A 125 -25.71 5.93 -3.04
CA ARG A 125 -26.67 6.11 -1.94
C ARG A 125 -28.07 5.64 -2.32
N CYS A 126 -28.51 5.92 -3.54
CA CYS A 126 -29.79 5.46 -4.06
C CYS A 126 -29.84 3.92 -4.10
N SER A 127 -28.84 3.29 -4.72
CA SER A 127 -28.69 1.82 -4.81
C SER A 127 -28.66 1.14 -3.43
N PHE A 128 -27.94 1.74 -2.49
CA PHE A 128 -27.83 1.24 -1.12
C PHE A 128 -29.15 1.37 -0.34
N ALA A 129 -29.86 2.48 -0.50
CA ALA A 129 -31.16 2.70 0.15
C ALA A 129 -32.24 1.75 -0.39
N SER A 130 -32.18 1.40 -1.67
CA SER A 130 -33.10 0.44 -2.30
C SER A 130 -32.75 -1.03 -2.06
N ASN A 131 -31.68 -1.32 -1.29
CA ASN A 131 -31.15 -2.68 -1.10
C ASN A 131 -30.92 -3.44 -2.42
N GLN A 132 -30.34 -2.75 -3.42
CA GLN A 132 -30.11 -3.36 -4.74
C GLN A 132 -29.19 -4.58 -4.67
N ASP A 133 -28.38 -4.69 -3.62
CA ASP A 133 -27.51 -5.83 -3.32
C ASP A 133 -28.24 -7.17 -3.14
N VAL A 134 -29.56 -7.17 -2.92
CA VAL A 134 -30.36 -8.40 -2.86
C VAL A 134 -30.52 -9.04 -4.25
N HIS A 135 -30.46 -8.24 -5.32
CA HIS A 135 -30.78 -8.68 -6.68
C HIS A 135 -29.60 -8.51 -7.67
N ASP A 136 -28.65 -7.62 -7.38
CA ASP A 136 -27.44 -7.41 -8.16
C ASP A 136 -26.21 -7.93 -7.40
N THR A 137 -25.69 -9.07 -7.83
CA THR A 137 -24.49 -9.70 -7.26
C THR A 137 -23.27 -8.78 -7.33
N GLU A 138 -23.09 -8.02 -8.41
CA GLU A 138 -21.93 -7.13 -8.55
C GLU A 138 -22.04 -5.94 -7.58
N GLN A 139 -23.25 -5.42 -7.36
CA GLN A 139 -23.51 -4.40 -6.32
C GLN A 139 -23.26 -4.94 -4.91
N MET A 140 -23.66 -6.18 -4.62
CA MET A 140 -23.34 -6.85 -3.36
C MET A 140 -21.83 -6.99 -3.17
N LEU A 141 -21.10 -7.45 -4.20
CA LEU A 141 -19.63 -7.59 -4.15
C LEU A 141 -18.95 -6.24 -3.90
N LEU A 142 -19.44 -5.16 -4.52
CA LEU A 142 -18.96 -3.80 -4.25
C LEU A 142 -19.15 -3.41 -2.79
N LEU A 143 -20.34 -3.63 -2.23
CA LEU A 143 -20.60 -3.32 -0.81
C LEU A 143 -19.70 -4.11 0.13
N VAL A 144 -19.52 -5.40 -0.10
CA VAL A 144 -18.60 -6.23 0.69
C VAL A 144 -17.16 -5.72 0.56
N ALA A 145 -16.72 -5.30 -0.62
CA ALA A 145 -15.38 -4.76 -0.82
C ALA A 145 -15.17 -3.40 -0.11
N LEU A 146 -16.17 -2.51 -0.14
CA LEU A 146 -16.16 -1.24 0.60
C LEU A 146 -16.20 -1.44 2.11
N PHE A 147 -16.99 -2.40 2.60
CA PHE A 147 -16.97 -2.85 3.99
C PHE A 147 -15.57 -3.32 4.38
N THR A 148 -14.96 -4.16 3.54
CA THR A 148 -13.64 -4.74 3.78
C THR A 148 -12.55 -3.67 3.87
N LEU A 149 -12.57 -2.70 2.95
CA LEU A 149 -11.67 -1.54 2.99
C LEU A 149 -11.85 -0.71 4.25
N THR A 150 -13.09 -0.41 4.62
CA THR A 150 -13.39 0.47 5.76
C THR A 150 -12.97 -0.15 7.07
N VAL A 151 -13.26 -1.44 7.27
CA VAL A 151 -12.76 -2.20 8.42
C VAL A 151 -11.24 -2.22 8.45
N GLY A 152 -10.57 -2.35 7.30
CA GLY A 152 -9.11 -2.31 7.20
C GLY A 152 -8.50 -0.98 7.63
N VAL A 153 -9.08 0.12 7.16
CA VAL A 153 -8.56 1.48 7.35
C VAL A 153 -8.91 2.05 8.74
N LEU A 154 -10.15 1.90 9.19
CA LEU A 154 -10.67 2.51 10.43
C LEU A 154 -10.46 1.58 11.64
N ARG A 155 -9.23 1.53 12.11
CA ARG A 155 -8.77 0.58 13.14
C ARG A 155 -9.32 0.94 14.52
N SER A 156 -9.47 2.22 14.83
CA SER A 156 -10.03 2.72 16.09
C SER A 156 -11.49 2.31 16.28
N ARG A 157 -12.22 2.10 15.18
CA ARG A 157 -13.66 1.76 15.17
C ARG A 157 -13.93 0.28 15.39
N ILE A 158 -12.89 -0.57 15.40
CA ILE A 158 -13.08 -2.03 15.48
C ILE A 158 -13.81 -2.45 16.75
N GLU A 159 -13.52 -1.82 17.90
CA GLU A 159 -14.19 -2.14 19.16
C GLU A 159 -15.64 -1.66 19.17
N ASP A 160 -15.93 -0.52 18.55
CA ASP A 160 -17.31 -0.03 18.37
C ASP A 160 -18.11 -1.02 17.51
N TYR A 161 -17.52 -1.52 16.42
CA TYR A 161 -18.14 -2.52 15.55
C TYR A 161 -18.42 -3.82 16.29
N ARG A 162 -17.46 -4.29 17.09
CA ARG A 162 -17.60 -5.52 17.89
C ARG A 162 -18.68 -5.39 18.97
N ALA A 163 -18.82 -4.21 19.58
CA ALA A 163 -19.84 -3.97 20.59
C ALA A 163 -21.26 -3.97 20.01
N MET A 164 -21.43 -3.54 18.74
CA MET A 164 -22.73 -3.54 18.07
C MET A 164 -23.21 -4.92 17.63
N ASP A 165 -22.30 -5.83 17.28
CA ASP A 165 -22.62 -7.21 16.91
C ASP A 165 -21.68 -8.21 17.61
N PRO A 166 -22.01 -8.60 18.87
CA PRO A 166 -21.20 -9.54 19.63
C PRO A 166 -21.08 -10.93 18.98
N GLU A 167 -22.07 -11.34 18.17
CA GLU A 167 -22.05 -12.64 17.50
C GLU A 167 -21.03 -12.64 16.35
N ALA A 168 -21.04 -11.59 15.52
CA ALA A 168 -20.01 -11.39 14.50
C ALA A 168 -18.62 -11.24 15.14
N ALA A 169 -18.51 -10.53 16.27
CA ALA A 169 -17.25 -10.40 17.01
C ALA A 169 -16.71 -11.74 17.54
N ALA A 170 -17.60 -12.68 17.88
CA ALA A 170 -17.21 -14.04 18.26
C ALA A 170 -16.75 -14.88 17.05
N ARG A 171 -17.38 -14.72 15.88
CA ARG A 171 -16.97 -15.38 14.62
C ARG A 171 -15.62 -14.89 14.11
N PHE A 172 -15.37 -13.58 14.23
CA PHE A 172 -14.20 -12.93 13.67
C PHE A 172 -13.38 -12.23 14.76
N PRO A 173 -12.47 -12.95 15.45
CA PRO A 173 -11.77 -12.41 16.60
C PRO A 173 -10.78 -11.30 16.27
N THR A 174 -10.30 -11.19 15.02
CA THR A 174 -9.29 -10.18 14.60
C THR A 174 -9.73 -9.40 13.35
N ARG A 175 -9.20 -8.19 13.16
CA ARG A 175 -9.46 -7.39 11.94
C ARG A 175 -9.03 -8.14 10.68
N THR A 176 -7.89 -8.84 10.74
CA THR A 176 -7.43 -9.70 9.65
C THR A 176 -8.43 -10.80 9.32
N SER A 177 -9.07 -11.43 10.32
CA SER A 177 -10.05 -12.50 10.08
C SER A 177 -11.29 -12.00 9.34
N ILE A 178 -11.81 -10.82 9.72
CA ILE A 178 -12.92 -10.15 9.02
C ILE A 178 -12.54 -9.91 7.55
N ILE A 179 -11.40 -9.27 7.30
CA ILE A 179 -10.96 -8.91 5.95
C ILE A 179 -10.69 -10.15 5.09
N THR A 180 -10.08 -11.18 5.67
CA THR A 180 -9.79 -12.43 4.96
C THR A 180 -11.09 -13.11 4.54
N TYR A 181 -12.05 -13.21 5.45
CA TYR A 181 -13.34 -13.84 5.17
C TYR A 181 -14.16 -13.03 4.15
N ALA A 182 -14.26 -11.72 4.31
CA ALA A 182 -14.97 -10.85 3.37
C ALA A 182 -14.34 -10.89 1.96
N SER A 183 -13.01 -10.92 1.87
CA SER A 183 -12.31 -11.10 0.59
C SER A 183 -12.60 -12.46 -0.05
N GLN A 184 -12.64 -13.53 0.75
CA GLN A 184 -12.99 -14.88 0.28
C GLN A 184 -14.46 -14.97 -0.14
N MET A 185 -15.37 -14.31 0.58
CA MET A 185 -16.77 -14.18 0.20
C MET A 185 -16.88 -13.51 -1.18
N CYS A 186 -16.16 -12.41 -1.41
CA CYS A 186 -16.12 -11.77 -2.71
C CYS A 186 -15.64 -12.72 -3.83
N LEU A 187 -14.63 -13.54 -3.56
CA LEU A 187 -14.12 -14.51 -4.54
C LEU A 187 -15.12 -15.66 -4.80
N ARG A 188 -15.73 -16.19 -3.74
CA ARG A 188 -16.67 -17.31 -3.80
C ARG A 188 -17.97 -16.96 -4.51
N LEU A 189 -18.43 -15.72 -4.38
CA LEU A 189 -19.69 -15.24 -4.94
C LEU A 189 -19.56 -14.66 -6.36
N ARG A 190 -18.36 -14.65 -6.95
CA ARG A 190 -18.18 -14.31 -8.37
C ARG A 190 -18.89 -15.37 -9.23
N PRO A 191 -19.75 -14.97 -10.18
CA PRO A 191 -20.36 -15.93 -11.09
C PRO A 191 -19.32 -16.53 -12.05
N PRO A 192 -19.59 -17.68 -12.69
CA PRO A 192 -18.62 -18.33 -13.59
C PRO A 192 -18.20 -17.47 -14.78
N ASP A 193 -19.08 -16.59 -15.24
CA ASP A 193 -18.91 -15.63 -16.34
C ASP A 193 -18.43 -14.24 -15.86
N TYR A 194 -17.94 -14.13 -14.62
CA TYR A 194 -17.55 -12.85 -14.02
C TYR A 194 -16.54 -12.06 -14.85
N TRP A 195 -15.73 -12.71 -15.69
CA TRP A 195 -14.75 -12.07 -16.57
C TRP A 195 -15.18 -11.84 -18.01
N ASP A 196 -16.37 -12.30 -18.38
CA ASP A 196 -16.88 -12.14 -19.74
C ASP A 196 -17.31 -10.69 -20.00
N GLU A 197 -17.79 -9.99 -18.97
CA GLU A 197 -18.07 -8.56 -18.99
C GLU A 197 -17.08 -7.80 -18.09
N ILE A 198 -16.53 -6.68 -18.57
CA ILE A 198 -15.62 -5.84 -17.80
C ILE A 198 -16.31 -4.52 -17.48
N SER A 199 -16.36 -4.15 -16.21
CA SER A 199 -17.03 -2.94 -15.72
C SER A 199 -16.13 -2.13 -14.78
N HIS A 200 -16.41 -0.82 -14.66
CA HIS A 200 -15.77 0.03 -13.65
C HIS A 200 -16.00 -0.51 -12.23
N ARG A 201 -17.18 -1.07 -11.97
CA ARG A 201 -17.52 -1.66 -10.67
C ARG A 201 -16.63 -2.86 -10.34
N LYS A 202 -16.35 -3.75 -11.31
CA LYS A 202 -15.39 -4.85 -11.14
C LYS A 202 -13.99 -4.33 -10.80
N TRP A 203 -13.55 -3.25 -11.46
CA TRP A 203 -12.30 -2.58 -11.09
C TRP A 203 -12.34 -2.06 -9.64
N ALA A 204 -13.42 -1.39 -9.24
CA ALA A 204 -13.58 -0.85 -7.89
C ALA A 204 -13.54 -1.95 -6.83
N ILE A 205 -14.18 -3.09 -7.08
CA ILE A 205 -14.12 -4.28 -6.21
C ILE A 205 -12.67 -4.74 -6.04
N SER A 206 -11.94 -4.97 -7.13
CA SER A 206 -10.57 -5.47 -7.07
C SER A 206 -9.61 -4.47 -6.41
N TYR A 207 -9.74 -3.18 -6.72
CA TYR A 207 -8.92 -2.11 -6.14
C TYR A 207 -9.14 -1.94 -4.64
N THR A 208 -10.40 -2.03 -4.18
CA THR A 208 -10.74 -1.88 -2.76
C THR A 208 -10.32 -3.11 -1.94
N LEU A 209 -10.46 -4.33 -2.50
CA LEU A 209 -9.93 -5.55 -1.89
C LEU A 209 -8.39 -5.53 -1.78
N ALA A 210 -7.70 -5.06 -2.83
CA ALA A 210 -6.26 -4.83 -2.78
C ALA A 210 -5.89 -3.89 -1.63
N SER A 211 -6.54 -2.72 -1.58
CA SER A 211 -6.31 -1.71 -0.55
C SER A 211 -6.57 -2.25 0.85
N ALA A 212 -7.62 -3.03 1.06
CA ALA A 212 -7.89 -3.65 2.35
C ALA A 212 -6.84 -4.69 2.76
N ALA A 213 -6.40 -5.54 1.84
CA ALA A 213 -5.33 -6.52 2.09
C ALA A 213 -4.01 -5.82 2.46
N PHE A 214 -3.75 -4.65 1.87
CA PHE A 214 -2.62 -3.81 2.20
C PHE A 214 -2.67 -3.24 3.63
N GLU A 215 -3.85 -2.87 4.13
CA GLU A 215 -4.03 -2.36 5.50
C GLU A 215 -3.73 -3.38 6.60
N VAL A 216 -3.84 -4.68 6.30
CA VAL A 216 -3.47 -5.77 7.22
C VAL A 216 -2.13 -6.43 6.90
N GLY A 217 -1.36 -5.90 5.95
CA GLY A 217 -0.04 -6.42 5.59
C GLY A 217 -0.08 -7.77 4.85
N ARG A 218 -1.22 -8.16 4.26
CA ARG A 218 -1.36 -9.36 3.42
C ARG A 218 -0.85 -9.09 2.00
N MET A 219 0.46 -8.85 1.88
CA MET A 219 1.08 -8.34 0.64
C MET A 219 0.88 -9.24 -0.58
N ASN A 220 0.79 -10.56 -0.41
CA ASN A 220 0.52 -11.46 -1.53
C ASN A 220 -0.92 -11.33 -2.06
N GLN A 221 -1.91 -11.18 -1.17
CA GLN A 221 -3.30 -10.93 -1.59
C GLN A 221 -3.41 -9.55 -2.25
N TYR A 222 -2.78 -8.52 -1.64
CA TYR A 222 -2.68 -7.20 -2.24
C TYR A 222 -2.13 -7.27 -3.67
N ARG A 223 -1.02 -7.98 -3.90
CA ARG A 223 -0.41 -8.14 -5.24
C ARG A 223 -1.37 -8.75 -6.27
N MET A 224 -2.12 -9.79 -5.88
CA MET A 224 -3.05 -10.45 -6.80
C MET A 224 -4.24 -9.54 -7.13
N PHE A 225 -4.85 -8.92 -6.12
CA PHE A 225 -5.97 -8.00 -6.34
C PHE A 225 -5.55 -6.72 -7.07
N ASP A 226 -4.38 -6.17 -6.77
CA ASP A 226 -3.83 -4.98 -7.45
C ASP A 226 -3.51 -5.31 -8.92
N SER A 227 -3.00 -6.52 -9.20
CA SER A 227 -2.80 -6.98 -10.58
C SER A 227 -4.11 -7.14 -11.35
N GLU A 228 -5.15 -7.67 -10.70
CA GLU A 228 -6.49 -7.80 -11.27
C GLU A 228 -7.08 -6.41 -11.58
N ALA A 229 -7.07 -5.50 -10.59
CA ALA A 229 -7.51 -4.11 -10.75
C ALA A 229 -6.77 -3.41 -11.89
N MET A 230 -5.45 -3.54 -11.94
CA MET A 230 -4.63 -2.95 -12.99
C MET A 230 -4.97 -3.49 -14.39
N GLN A 231 -5.25 -4.79 -14.51
CA GLN A 231 -5.65 -5.39 -15.79
C GLN A 231 -7.02 -4.87 -16.24
N LEU A 232 -7.98 -4.75 -15.32
CA LEU A 232 -9.29 -4.17 -15.59
C LEU A 232 -9.17 -2.70 -16.01
N ALA A 233 -8.33 -1.91 -15.31
CA ALA A 233 -8.07 -0.50 -15.64
C ALA A 233 -7.51 -0.32 -17.07
N ARG A 234 -6.64 -1.24 -17.51
CA ARG A 234 -6.11 -1.24 -18.87
C ARG A 234 -7.17 -1.58 -19.90
N LEU A 235 -7.98 -2.62 -19.65
CA LEU A 235 -9.02 -3.07 -20.58
C LEU A 235 -10.15 -2.06 -20.71
N LEU A 236 -10.45 -1.31 -19.63
CA LEU A 236 -11.40 -0.19 -19.65
C LEU A 236 -10.79 1.11 -20.20
N GLY A 237 -9.52 1.10 -20.60
CA GLY A 237 -8.86 2.24 -21.23
C GLY A 237 -8.70 3.45 -20.31
N PHE A 238 -8.53 3.27 -19.00
CA PHE A 238 -8.46 4.40 -18.05
C PHE A 238 -7.32 5.38 -18.34
N HIS A 239 -6.26 4.90 -19.00
CA HIS A 239 -5.08 5.67 -19.38
C HIS A 239 -5.20 6.31 -20.77
N LEU A 240 -6.26 6.00 -21.52
CA LEU A 240 -6.46 6.49 -22.87
C LEU A 240 -6.98 7.93 -22.87
N HIS A 241 -6.85 8.60 -24.01
CA HIS A 241 -7.25 9.98 -24.17
C HIS A 241 -8.77 10.15 -23.97
N ALA A 242 -9.22 11.30 -23.45
CA ALA A 242 -10.64 11.53 -23.14
C ALA A 242 -11.57 11.41 -24.38
N THR A 243 -11.03 11.54 -25.59
CA THR A 243 -11.75 11.28 -26.84
C THR A 243 -12.17 9.83 -27.02
N GLU A 244 -11.49 8.89 -26.39
CA GLU A 244 -11.85 7.46 -26.37
C GLU A 244 -13.02 7.16 -25.42
N TYR A 245 -13.37 8.11 -24.54
CA TYR A 245 -14.57 8.02 -23.69
C TYR A 245 -15.85 8.42 -24.43
N ARG A 246 -15.80 8.54 -25.76
CA ARG A 246 -16.96 8.86 -26.58
C ARG A 246 -18.04 7.79 -26.41
N GLY A 247 -19.24 8.22 -25.99
CA GLY A 247 -20.38 7.34 -25.77
C GLY A 247 -20.53 6.87 -24.31
N LEU A 248 -19.57 7.15 -23.43
CA LEU A 248 -19.77 7.00 -21.99
C LEU A 248 -20.67 8.11 -21.45
N ASN A 249 -21.46 7.78 -20.43
CA ASN A 249 -22.24 8.77 -19.70
C ASN A 249 -21.30 9.64 -18.82
N CYS A 250 -21.81 10.76 -18.30
CA CYS A 250 -20.98 11.71 -17.57
C CYS A 250 -20.43 11.13 -16.26
N ILE A 251 -21.23 10.30 -15.56
CA ILE A 251 -20.83 9.64 -14.31
C ILE A 251 -19.65 8.70 -14.56
N GLU A 252 -19.81 7.76 -15.50
CA GLU A 252 -18.78 6.78 -15.85
C GLU A 252 -17.50 7.49 -16.31
N THR A 253 -17.62 8.54 -17.12
CA THR A 253 -16.47 9.35 -17.54
C THR A 253 -15.67 9.88 -16.34
N GLN A 254 -16.34 10.47 -15.34
CA GLN A 254 -15.66 10.98 -14.15
C GLN A 254 -15.13 9.86 -13.25
N LEU A 255 -15.85 8.73 -13.15
CA LEU A 255 -15.41 7.57 -12.41
C LEU A 255 -14.14 6.93 -13.00
N ARG A 256 -14.02 6.84 -14.33
CA ARG A 256 -12.80 6.37 -15.00
C ARG A 256 -11.62 7.32 -14.80
N LYS A 257 -11.86 8.63 -14.83
CA LYS A 257 -10.84 9.65 -14.51
C LYS A 257 -10.34 9.50 -13.07
N LYS A 258 -11.24 9.39 -12.08
CA LYS A 258 -10.86 9.13 -10.68
C LYS A 258 -10.11 7.81 -10.54
N ALA A 259 -10.57 6.76 -11.23
CA ALA A 259 -9.97 5.43 -11.20
C ALA A 259 -8.55 5.40 -11.78
N PHE A 260 -8.31 6.12 -12.88
CA PHE A 260 -6.97 6.31 -13.44
C PHE A 260 -6.01 6.86 -12.38
N TRP A 261 -6.41 7.91 -11.66
CA TRP A 261 -5.58 8.54 -10.65
C TRP A 261 -5.36 7.68 -9.41
N LEU A 262 -6.38 6.93 -8.98
CA LEU A 262 -6.23 5.93 -7.91
C LEU A 262 -5.21 4.84 -8.30
N GLN A 263 -5.30 4.31 -9.52
CA GLN A 263 -4.31 3.36 -10.03
C GLN A 263 -2.92 3.99 -10.20
N PHE A 264 -2.87 5.26 -10.64
CA PHE A 264 -1.64 6.05 -10.73
C PHE A 264 -1.00 6.23 -9.36
N PHE A 265 -1.76 6.44 -8.28
CA PHE A 265 -1.20 6.50 -6.93
C PHE A 265 -0.53 5.19 -6.55
N SER A 266 -1.16 4.02 -6.77
CA SER A 266 -0.50 2.72 -6.54
C SER A 266 0.81 2.59 -7.33
N PHE A 267 0.80 3.00 -8.60
CA PHE A 267 1.97 3.03 -9.47
C PHE A 267 3.06 4.01 -8.96
N ALA A 268 2.68 5.21 -8.55
CA ALA A 268 3.57 6.22 -7.99
C ALA A 268 4.28 5.72 -6.73
N HIS A 269 3.55 5.06 -5.82
CA HIS A 269 4.15 4.46 -4.63
C HIS A 269 5.13 3.35 -4.98
N SER A 270 4.88 2.54 -6.02
CA SER A 270 5.84 1.52 -6.47
C SER A 270 7.10 2.14 -7.09
N LYS A 271 7.01 3.34 -7.67
CA LYS A 271 8.18 4.09 -8.13
C LYS A 271 9.00 4.65 -6.97
N VAL A 272 8.37 5.18 -5.92
CA VAL A 272 9.09 5.79 -4.81
C VAL A 272 9.65 4.74 -3.83
N GLN A 273 8.96 3.61 -3.62
CA GLN A 273 9.32 2.60 -2.62
C GLN A 273 10.14 1.46 -3.25
N PRO A 274 11.45 1.32 -2.92
CA PRO A 274 12.33 0.36 -3.60
C PRO A 274 11.91 -1.11 -3.49
N GLY A 275 11.24 -1.49 -2.38
CA GLY A 275 10.79 -2.86 -2.12
C GLY A 275 9.59 -3.33 -2.96
N ARG A 276 8.78 -2.41 -3.47
CA ARG A 276 7.58 -2.76 -4.25
C ARG A 276 7.87 -3.14 -5.71
N ARG A 277 9.05 -2.83 -6.25
CA ARG A 277 9.33 -3.03 -7.68
C ARG A 277 9.70 -4.48 -8.05
N ARG A 278 10.18 -5.28 -7.10
CA ARG A 278 10.92 -6.51 -7.44
C ARG A 278 10.06 -7.59 -8.10
N ASN A 279 8.73 -7.57 -7.90
CA ASN A 279 7.79 -8.56 -8.43
C ASN A 279 6.41 -7.97 -8.84
N HIS A 280 6.29 -6.65 -9.06
CA HIS A 280 5.01 -6.03 -9.45
C HIS A 280 4.92 -5.87 -10.97
N VAL A 281 3.76 -6.22 -11.53
CA VAL A 281 3.41 -5.79 -12.88
C VAL A 281 3.24 -4.27 -12.84
N THR A 282 3.78 -3.58 -13.84
CA THR A 282 3.77 -2.11 -13.88
C THR A 282 2.51 -1.64 -14.59
N TYR A 283 1.76 -0.66 -14.05
CA TYR A 283 0.53 -0.14 -14.68
C TYR A 283 0.80 0.63 -15.97
N LEU A 284 1.67 1.63 -15.90
CA LEU A 284 2.09 2.42 -17.06
C LEU A 284 3.56 2.11 -17.33
N ASP A 285 3.84 1.40 -18.42
CA ASP A 285 5.21 1.26 -18.90
C ASP A 285 5.67 2.56 -19.58
N ASN A 286 6.96 2.63 -19.93
CA ASN A 286 7.55 3.83 -20.51
C ASN A 286 6.98 4.19 -21.90
N TYR A 287 6.35 3.25 -22.61
CA TYR A 287 5.71 3.51 -23.89
C TYR A 287 4.34 4.15 -23.65
N VAL A 288 3.50 3.49 -22.85
CA VAL A 288 2.16 3.99 -22.48
C VAL A 288 2.26 5.37 -21.84
N LEU A 289 3.23 5.61 -20.94
CA LEU A 289 3.42 6.91 -20.30
C LEU A 289 3.61 8.09 -21.27
N ARG A 290 4.12 7.86 -22.49
CA ARG A 290 4.33 8.92 -23.48
C ARG A 290 3.04 9.39 -24.13
N ASP A 291 2.06 8.49 -24.22
CA ASP A 291 0.79 8.73 -24.90
C ASP A 291 -0.32 9.19 -23.94
N VAL A 292 -0.07 9.12 -22.63
CA VAL A 292 -1.03 9.55 -21.59
C VAL A 292 -1.12 11.08 -21.56
N ASP A 293 -2.32 11.60 -21.82
CA ASP A 293 -2.67 13.00 -21.54
C ASP A 293 -3.22 13.14 -20.11
N PHE A 294 -2.31 13.45 -19.18
CA PHE A 294 -2.66 13.65 -17.77
C PHE A 294 -3.64 14.81 -17.55
N ALA A 295 -3.61 15.85 -18.39
CA ALA A 295 -4.51 16.99 -18.25
C ALA A 295 -5.93 16.61 -18.67
N ALA A 296 -6.08 15.85 -19.75
CA ALA A 296 -7.38 15.33 -20.18
C ALA A 296 -7.99 14.34 -19.17
N LEU A 297 -7.16 13.62 -18.42
CA LEU A 297 -7.56 12.65 -17.39
C LEU A 297 -7.81 13.27 -16.01
N GLU A 298 -7.57 14.57 -15.81
CA GLU A 298 -7.96 15.26 -14.58
C GLU A 298 -9.49 15.21 -14.42
N PRO A 299 -10.02 14.76 -13.26
CA PRO A 299 -11.45 14.83 -12.96
C PRO A 299 -11.93 16.28 -12.98
N LEU A 300 -13.21 16.49 -13.26
CA LEU A 300 -13.82 17.81 -13.12
C LEU A 300 -13.90 18.18 -11.64
N ASP A 301 -13.52 19.42 -11.33
CA ASP A 301 -13.65 19.99 -9.99
C ASP A 301 -15.11 20.36 -9.74
N THR A 302 -15.94 19.34 -9.52
CA THR A 302 -17.38 19.47 -9.34
C THR A 302 -17.87 18.37 -8.40
N PRO A 303 -18.70 18.68 -7.40
CA PRO A 303 -19.28 17.68 -6.51
C PRO A 303 -20.04 16.61 -7.30
N ASP A 304 -20.06 15.39 -6.78
CA ASP A 304 -20.81 14.28 -7.39
C ASP A 304 -22.31 14.61 -7.50
N GLU A 305 -22.88 15.35 -6.56
CA GLU A 305 -24.29 15.80 -6.59
C GLU A 305 -24.67 16.58 -7.85
N ASN A 306 -23.70 17.19 -8.51
CA ASN A 306 -23.89 17.98 -9.72
C ASN A 306 -23.64 17.17 -11.01
N ILE A 307 -23.34 15.88 -10.90
CA ILE A 307 -23.07 15.01 -12.04
C ILE A 307 -24.24 14.02 -12.18
N THR A 308 -24.95 14.11 -13.29
CA THR A 308 -26.00 13.13 -13.67
C THR A 308 -25.48 12.28 -14.83
N GLU A 309 -26.18 11.21 -15.20
CA GLU A 309 -25.78 10.39 -16.35
C GLU A 309 -25.68 11.23 -17.64
N ASN A 310 -26.60 12.17 -17.82
CA ASN A 310 -26.77 12.89 -19.08
C ASN A 310 -26.17 14.30 -19.10
N ALA A 311 -25.90 14.89 -17.93
CA ALA A 311 -25.48 16.28 -17.82
C ALA A 311 -24.62 16.55 -16.59
N ILE A 312 -23.77 17.57 -16.72
CA ILE A 312 -22.97 18.12 -15.63
C ILE A 312 -23.51 19.51 -15.32
N CYS A 313 -24.03 19.69 -14.11
CA CYS A 313 -24.57 20.97 -13.65
C CYS A 313 -23.40 21.85 -13.19
N PRO A 314 -23.15 23.01 -13.84
CA PRO A 314 -22.08 23.89 -13.41
C PRO A 314 -22.37 24.41 -11.98
N PRO A 315 -21.35 24.56 -11.13
CA PRO A 315 -21.52 25.25 -9.86
C PRO A 315 -21.99 26.69 -10.08
N ALA A 316 -22.70 27.27 -9.11
CA ALA A 316 -23.15 28.65 -9.17
C ALA A 316 -21.96 29.59 -9.46
N PRO A 317 -22.11 30.61 -10.34
CA PRO A 317 -21.02 31.46 -10.83
C PRO A 317 -20.38 32.39 -9.78
N ASP A 318 -20.68 32.21 -8.50
CA ASP A 318 -20.50 33.19 -7.43
C ASP A 318 -19.04 33.32 -6.95
N GLY A 319 -18.06 32.74 -7.64
CA GLY A 319 -16.62 32.84 -7.34
C GLY A 319 -16.17 32.18 -6.03
N ASN A 320 -17.10 31.79 -5.16
CA ASN A 320 -16.87 31.12 -3.87
C ASN A 320 -17.17 29.62 -3.98
N ALA A 321 -16.60 28.93 -4.98
CA ALA A 321 -16.72 27.47 -5.03
C ALA A 321 -16.08 26.87 -3.77
N PRO A 322 -16.82 26.09 -2.97
CA PRO A 322 -16.30 25.51 -1.73
C PRO A 322 -15.19 24.50 -2.06
N PHE A 323 -14.17 24.42 -1.21
CA PHE A 323 -13.14 23.39 -1.32
C PHE A 323 -13.76 22.03 -1.00
N THR A 324 -13.82 21.15 -1.99
CA THR A 324 -14.49 19.85 -1.85
C THR A 324 -13.48 18.70 -1.76
N SER A 325 -13.96 17.50 -1.42
CA SER A 325 -13.14 16.29 -1.49
C SER A 325 -12.63 16.01 -2.91
N VAL A 326 -13.36 16.43 -3.95
CA VAL A 326 -12.92 16.34 -5.35
C VAL A 326 -11.78 17.32 -5.63
N THR A 327 -11.91 18.56 -5.17
CA THR A 327 -10.84 19.57 -5.25
C THR A 327 -9.56 19.07 -4.57
N ALA A 328 -9.70 18.48 -3.38
CA ALA A 328 -8.60 17.89 -2.62
C ALA A 328 -7.96 16.71 -3.36
N PHE A 329 -8.77 15.85 -3.97
CA PHE A 329 -8.32 14.75 -4.80
C PHE A 329 -7.48 15.26 -5.98
N ILE A 330 -7.97 16.27 -6.72
CA ILE A 330 -7.25 16.90 -7.84
C ILE A 330 -5.92 17.50 -7.37
N VAL A 331 -5.90 18.24 -6.25
CA VAL A 331 -4.64 18.75 -5.67
C VAL A 331 -3.64 17.61 -5.45
N ASN A 332 -4.09 16.49 -4.88
CA ASN A 332 -3.22 15.34 -4.65
C ASN A 332 -2.68 14.71 -5.95
N THR A 333 -3.50 14.65 -7.02
CA THR A 333 -3.02 14.19 -8.35
C THR A 333 -1.86 15.03 -8.86
N ARG A 334 -1.98 16.36 -8.74
CA ARG A 334 -0.95 17.32 -9.17
C ARG A 334 0.31 17.21 -8.32
N VAL A 335 0.18 17.03 -7.00
CA VAL A 335 1.29 16.80 -6.07
C VAL A 335 2.12 15.58 -6.51
N PHE A 336 1.48 14.44 -6.77
CA PHE A 336 2.18 13.24 -7.24
C PHE A 336 2.81 13.42 -8.62
N LEU A 337 2.06 13.95 -9.60
CA LEU A 337 2.53 14.12 -10.97
C LEU A 337 3.76 15.04 -11.04
N GLU A 338 3.74 16.13 -10.27
CA GLU A 338 4.81 17.12 -10.26
C GLU A 338 6.11 16.54 -9.69
N ALA A 339 6.06 15.90 -8.52
CA ALA A 339 7.26 15.32 -7.92
C ALA A 339 7.86 14.18 -8.75
N LEU A 340 7.02 13.41 -9.43
CA LEU A 340 7.47 12.26 -10.22
C LEU A 340 7.88 12.63 -11.65
N ARG A 341 7.79 13.91 -12.05
CA ARG A 341 8.03 14.35 -13.43
C ARG A 341 9.36 13.84 -13.99
N ASP A 342 10.47 13.97 -13.27
CA ASP A 342 11.77 13.45 -13.74
C ASP A 342 11.77 11.91 -13.81
N SER A 343 11.16 11.25 -12.83
CA SER A 343 11.09 9.78 -12.77
C SER A 343 10.16 9.15 -13.81
N LEU A 344 9.17 9.89 -14.34
CA LEU A 344 8.22 9.40 -15.33
C LEU A 344 8.74 9.62 -16.76
N PHE A 345 9.28 10.81 -17.03
CA PHE A 345 9.60 11.21 -18.40
C PHE A 345 11.09 11.08 -18.74
N ASN A 346 11.98 11.04 -17.74
CA ASN A 346 13.43 10.98 -17.96
C ASN A 346 14.09 9.69 -17.45
N ALA A 347 13.37 8.83 -16.71
CA ALA A 347 13.93 7.56 -16.23
C ALA A 347 13.86 6.46 -17.31
N GLY A 348 15.00 6.16 -17.94
CA GLY A 348 15.15 5.00 -18.84
C GLY A 348 15.08 5.30 -20.34
N CYS A 349 15.35 6.53 -20.80
CA CYS A 349 15.77 6.74 -22.19
C CYS A 349 17.27 6.42 -22.29
N ASP A 350 17.61 5.32 -22.96
CA ASP A 350 18.96 5.01 -23.46
C ASP A 350 19.27 5.75 -24.78
N CYS A 351 18.38 6.65 -25.20
CA CYS A 351 18.38 7.31 -26.50
C CYS A 351 19.40 8.45 -26.64
N GLY A 352 20.44 8.50 -25.80
CA GLY A 352 21.51 9.52 -25.82
C GLY A 352 21.04 10.94 -25.43
N TYR A 353 19.77 11.25 -25.59
CA TYR A 353 19.10 12.45 -25.09
C TYR A 353 18.64 12.25 -23.65
N GLY A 354 19.63 12.04 -22.78
CA GLY A 354 19.43 11.65 -21.38
C GLY A 354 20.39 12.28 -20.39
N ARG A 355 21.32 13.11 -20.88
CA ARG A 355 22.08 14.14 -20.16
C ARG A 355 23.01 13.63 -19.03
N THR A 356 24.18 14.23 -18.94
CA THR A 356 25.23 13.94 -17.94
C THR A 356 24.67 13.93 -16.50
N ASN A 357 25.36 13.28 -15.55
CA ASN A 357 24.90 13.27 -14.15
C ASN A 357 24.73 14.69 -13.60
N GLU A 358 25.54 15.63 -14.06
CA GLU A 358 25.51 17.06 -13.77
C GLU A 358 24.18 17.70 -14.18
N GLU A 359 23.74 17.43 -15.41
CA GLU A 359 22.49 17.95 -15.94
C GLU A 359 21.26 17.30 -15.27
N LYS A 360 21.37 16.01 -14.91
CA LYS A 360 20.32 15.34 -14.13
C LYS A 360 20.22 15.93 -12.73
N LEU A 361 21.36 16.17 -12.09
CA LEU A 361 21.45 16.83 -10.79
C LEU A 361 20.84 18.24 -10.84
N ALA A 362 21.14 19.03 -11.87
CA ALA A 362 20.56 20.35 -12.07
C ALA A 362 19.04 20.31 -12.25
N ARG A 363 18.51 19.36 -13.04
CA ARG A 363 17.06 19.18 -13.21
C ARG A 363 16.37 18.81 -11.89
N LEU A 364 16.91 17.86 -11.13
CA LEU A 364 16.34 17.44 -9.85
C LEU A 364 16.35 18.59 -8.83
N LYS A 365 17.44 19.37 -8.74
CA LYS A 365 17.51 20.56 -7.88
C LYS A 365 16.48 21.62 -8.29
N ALA A 366 16.34 21.90 -9.58
CA ALA A 366 15.33 22.84 -10.07
C ALA A 366 13.89 22.35 -9.80
N LEU A 367 13.64 21.05 -9.99
CA LEU A 367 12.36 20.43 -9.68
C LEU A 367 12.03 20.53 -8.19
N PHE A 368 12.99 20.23 -7.30
CA PHE A 368 12.82 20.36 -5.86
C PHE A 368 12.44 21.79 -5.47
N GLN A 369 13.14 22.80 -5.98
CA GLN A 369 12.85 24.21 -5.66
C GLN A 369 11.45 24.63 -6.09
N ARG A 370 10.99 24.21 -7.29
CA ARG A 370 9.62 24.47 -7.74
C ARG A 370 8.59 23.71 -6.88
N TYR A 371 8.87 22.45 -6.58
CA TYR A 371 7.95 21.56 -5.87
C TYR A 371 7.75 21.97 -4.41
N LYS A 372 8.80 22.47 -3.74
CA LYS A 372 8.79 22.92 -2.34
C LYS A 372 7.65 23.89 -2.02
N TYR A 373 7.34 24.81 -2.94
CA TYR A 373 6.33 25.85 -2.77
C TYR A 373 5.03 25.59 -3.55
N SER A 374 4.84 24.36 -4.06
CA SER A 374 3.68 24.03 -4.90
C SER A 374 2.33 24.09 -4.19
N LEU A 375 2.32 24.10 -2.86
CA LEU A 375 1.11 24.19 -2.04
C LEU A 375 0.79 25.61 -1.52
N ASP A 376 1.61 26.62 -1.82
CA ASP A 376 1.43 27.99 -1.32
C ASP A 376 0.14 28.66 -1.84
N ALA A 377 -0.37 28.18 -2.98
CA ALA A 377 -1.60 28.66 -3.59
C ALA A 377 -2.88 28.00 -3.02
N LEU A 378 -2.75 27.09 -2.05
CA LEU A 378 -3.93 26.49 -1.40
C LEU A 378 -4.71 27.52 -0.59
N LEU A 379 -6.02 27.32 -0.47
CA LEU A 379 -6.87 28.11 0.40
C LEU A 379 -6.37 28.05 1.85
N SER A 380 -6.54 29.15 2.59
CA SER A 380 -5.96 29.33 3.94
C SER A 380 -6.25 28.18 4.91
N HIS A 381 -7.46 27.63 4.94
CA HIS A 381 -7.83 26.48 5.79
C HIS A 381 -7.18 25.15 5.37
N MET A 382 -6.80 25.02 4.10
CA MET A 382 -6.09 23.85 3.57
C MET A 382 -4.57 23.99 3.68
N THR A 383 -4.05 25.14 4.12
CA THR A 383 -2.62 25.29 4.40
C THR A 383 -2.20 24.47 5.62
N GLN A 384 -0.90 24.21 5.74
CA GLN A 384 -0.32 23.43 6.82
C GLN A 384 -0.64 24.01 8.22
N TRP A 385 -0.75 25.34 8.31
CA TRP A 385 -1.02 26.11 9.52
C TRP A 385 -2.46 26.64 9.55
N GLY A 386 -3.32 26.16 8.63
CA GLY A 386 -4.66 26.66 8.44
C GLY A 386 -5.54 26.44 9.67
N PRO A 387 -6.34 27.43 10.08
CA PRO A 387 -7.27 27.25 11.20
C PRO A 387 -8.36 26.24 10.82
N SER A 388 -8.52 25.19 11.62
CA SER A 388 -9.63 24.22 11.47
C SER A 388 -11.01 24.87 11.70
N SER A 389 -11.05 26.09 12.25
CA SER A 389 -12.27 26.79 12.68
C SER A 389 -13.10 27.42 11.56
N ILE A 390 -12.66 27.41 10.30
CA ILE A 390 -13.49 27.97 9.20
C ILE A 390 -14.82 27.19 9.07
N TYR A 391 -14.80 25.89 9.36
CA TYR A 391 -16.00 25.07 9.42
C TYR A 391 -16.83 25.26 10.71
N ASP A 392 -16.34 25.96 11.74
CA ASP A 392 -17.05 26.22 13.01
C ASP A 392 -17.98 27.43 12.96
N SER A 393 -17.91 28.22 11.89
CA SER A 393 -18.66 29.49 11.78
C SER A 393 -20.12 29.33 11.30
N GLY A 394 -20.60 28.10 11.11
CA GLY A 394 -21.98 27.78 10.70
C GLY A 394 -22.69 26.80 11.66
N PRO A 395 -24.02 26.63 11.55
CA PRO A 395 -24.74 25.65 12.35
C PRO A 395 -24.16 24.25 12.15
N SER A 396 -23.99 23.50 13.24
CA SER A 396 -23.53 22.11 13.27
C SER A 396 -24.58 21.19 12.66
N THR A 397 -24.66 21.18 11.34
CA THR A 397 -25.46 20.21 10.59
C THR A 397 -24.64 18.94 10.30
N PRO A 398 -25.29 17.76 10.15
CA PRO A 398 -24.59 16.54 9.76
C PRO A 398 -23.79 16.66 8.45
N ALA A 399 -24.26 17.47 7.50
CA ALA A 399 -23.54 17.73 6.26
C ALA A 399 -22.24 18.50 6.51
N ASN A 400 -22.30 19.55 7.34
CA ASN A 400 -21.13 20.37 7.68
C ASN A 400 -20.08 19.57 8.47
N SER A 401 -20.50 18.65 9.34
CA SER A 401 -19.56 17.79 10.07
C SER A 401 -18.84 16.81 9.14
N VAL A 402 -19.56 16.19 8.19
CA VAL A 402 -18.94 15.30 7.19
C VAL A 402 -17.93 16.08 6.36
N SER A 403 -18.31 17.22 5.78
CA SER A 403 -17.40 18.04 4.96
C SER A 403 -16.13 18.43 5.72
N ARG A 404 -16.24 18.79 7.01
CA ARG A 404 -15.09 19.09 7.87
C ARG A 404 -14.19 17.87 8.05
N THR A 405 -14.75 16.72 8.39
CA THR A 405 -14.00 15.46 8.56
C THR A 405 -13.24 15.10 7.29
N GLN A 406 -13.89 15.24 6.13
CA GLN A 406 -13.29 14.97 4.83
C GLN A 406 -12.17 15.97 4.48
N ALA A 407 -12.36 17.25 4.78
CA ALA A 407 -11.36 18.29 4.57
C ALA A 407 -10.10 18.07 5.42
N GLU A 408 -10.24 17.77 6.71
CA GLU A 408 -9.10 17.50 7.60
C GLU A 408 -8.34 16.22 7.19
N THR A 409 -9.07 15.18 6.80
CA THR A 409 -8.49 13.91 6.31
C THR A 409 -7.66 14.12 5.06
N THR A 410 -8.19 14.88 4.10
CA THR A 410 -7.49 15.18 2.84
C THR A 410 -6.37 16.19 3.02
N ARG A 411 -6.50 17.15 3.95
CA ARG A 411 -5.42 18.07 4.36
C ARG A 411 -4.21 17.28 4.86
N ALA A 412 -4.43 16.32 5.75
CA ALA A 412 -3.37 15.43 6.21
C ALA A 412 -2.72 14.67 5.04
N ASN A 413 -3.53 14.10 4.14
CA ASN A 413 -3.01 13.36 2.99
C ASN A 413 -2.10 14.22 2.10
N ILE A 414 -2.57 15.41 1.73
CA ILE A 414 -1.88 16.33 0.80
C ILE A 414 -0.53 16.75 1.39
N HIS A 415 -0.51 17.30 2.61
CA HIS A 415 0.72 17.82 3.21
C HIS A 415 1.75 16.72 3.47
N ILE A 416 1.32 15.57 3.97
CA ILE A 416 2.24 14.48 4.29
C ILE A 416 2.79 13.85 3.01
N THR A 417 1.97 13.75 1.96
CA THR A 417 2.44 13.32 0.63
C THR A 417 3.43 14.31 0.03
N HIS A 418 3.15 15.60 0.14
CA HIS A 418 4.01 16.67 -0.35
C HIS A 418 5.40 16.61 0.29
N LEU A 419 5.46 16.56 1.62
CA LEU A 419 6.70 16.46 2.40
C LEU A 419 7.47 15.15 2.14
N TRP A 420 6.76 14.03 2.02
CA TRP A 420 7.38 12.75 1.68
C TRP A 420 8.02 12.76 0.30
N LEU A 421 7.35 13.33 -0.70
CA LEU A 421 7.88 13.45 -2.05
C LEU A 421 9.02 14.49 -2.16
N GLN A 422 9.02 15.53 -1.31
CA GLN A 422 10.19 16.41 -1.16
C GLN A 422 11.41 15.60 -0.66
N SER A 423 11.25 14.76 0.36
CA SER A 423 12.31 13.86 0.83
C SER A 423 12.78 12.91 -0.27
N PHE A 424 11.86 12.36 -1.07
CA PHE A 424 12.22 11.50 -2.21
C PHE A 424 13.08 12.23 -3.25
N LEU A 425 12.74 13.48 -3.62
CA LEU A 425 13.54 14.27 -4.55
C LEU A 425 14.96 14.55 -4.03
N LEU A 426 15.10 14.78 -2.72
CA LEU A 426 16.40 14.90 -2.06
C LEU A 426 17.16 13.56 -2.08
N ASP A 427 16.49 12.44 -1.84
CA ASP A 427 17.11 11.11 -1.92
C ASP A 427 17.60 10.79 -3.35
N GLN A 428 16.85 11.19 -4.38
CA GLN A 428 17.29 11.06 -5.77
C GLN A 428 18.51 11.94 -6.07
N THR A 429 18.51 13.17 -5.56
CA THR A 429 19.63 14.12 -5.68
C THR A 429 20.90 13.54 -5.06
N ASP A 430 20.79 13.03 -3.84
CA ASP A 430 21.89 12.41 -3.10
C ASP A 430 22.43 11.16 -3.84
N GLY A 431 21.54 10.35 -4.41
CA GLY A 431 21.92 9.18 -5.22
C GLY A 431 22.75 9.54 -6.45
N ILE A 432 22.45 10.65 -7.12
CA ILE A 432 23.25 11.14 -8.26
C ILE A 432 24.61 11.68 -7.80
N VAL A 433 24.64 12.46 -6.71
CA VAL A 433 25.90 12.96 -6.13
C VAL A 433 26.84 11.81 -5.77
N GLN A 434 26.30 10.75 -5.16
CA GLN A 434 27.07 9.55 -4.82
C GLN A 434 27.57 8.81 -6.08
N ALA A 435 26.73 8.70 -7.11
CA ALA A 435 27.13 8.07 -8.38
C ALA A 435 28.25 8.85 -9.09
N MET A 436 28.22 10.19 -9.04
CA MET A 436 29.27 11.05 -9.59
C MET A 436 30.60 10.86 -8.86
N ALA A 437 30.59 10.85 -7.53
CA ALA A 437 31.81 10.62 -6.74
C ALA A 437 32.41 9.23 -6.96
N ALA A 438 31.56 8.20 -7.13
CA ALA A 438 32.01 6.86 -7.47
C ALA A 438 32.66 6.77 -8.86
N ALA A 439 32.17 7.55 -9.83
CA ALA A 439 32.72 7.60 -11.18
C ALA A 439 34.05 8.41 -11.27
N GLY A 440 34.23 9.43 -10.41
CA GLY A 440 35.39 10.32 -10.40
C GLY A 440 36.69 9.76 -9.78
N GLY A 441 36.77 8.46 -9.48
CA GLY A 441 38.02 7.82 -9.02
C GLY A 441 38.48 8.24 -7.61
N GLY A 442 37.56 8.46 -6.66
CA GLY A 442 37.86 8.66 -5.23
C GLY A 442 38.34 10.07 -4.84
N GLY A 443 38.75 10.91 -5.79
CA GLY A 443 39.15 12.30 -5.54
C GLY A 443 38.00 13.24 -5.13
N ASP A 444 36.76 12.89 -5.47
CA ASP A 444 35.57 13.75 -5.29
C ASP A 444 34.72 13.41 -4.05
N GLU A 445 35.24 12.57 -3.12
CA GLU A 445 34.53 12.24 -1.88
C GLU A 445 34.26 13.49 -1.02
N ALA A 446 35.22 14.41 -0.95
CA ALA A 446 35.07 15.67 -0.21
C ALA A 446 33.98 16.55 -0.84
N TRP A 447 33.91 16.63 -2.16
CA TRP A 447 32.86 17.37 -2.86
C TRP A 447 31.48 16.77 -2.59
N ALA A 448 31.34 15.45 -2.70
CA ALA A 448 30.08 14.77 -2.42
C ALA A 448 29.65 14.95 -0.96
N ALA A 449 30.56 14.85 0.00
CA ALA A 449 30.26 15.10 1.41
C ALA A 449 29.72 16.53 1.63
N HIS A 450 30.29 17.55 0.97
CA HIS A 450 29.79 18.93 1.04
C HIS A 450 28.42 19.08 0.37
N GLN A 451 28.20 18.45 -0.79
CA GLN A 451 26.89 18.47 -1.46
C GLN A 451 25.80 17.82 -0.59
N LEU A 452 26.07 16.65 -0.01
CA LEU A 452 25.13 15.96 0.90
C LEU A 452 24.89 16.78 2.19
N ALA A 453 25.91 17.47 2.70
CA ALA A 453 25.75 18.36 3.85
C ALA A 453 24.88 19.59 3.50
N SER A 454 24.97 20.11 2.27
CA SER A 454 24.21 21.30 1.85
C SER A 454 22.70 21.09 1.76
N SER A 455 22.24 19.86 1.49
CA SER A 455 20.80 19.52 1.43
C SER A 455 20.20 19.23 2.81
N TRP A 456 21.02 19.17 3.86
CA TRP A 456 20.57 18.72 5.18
C TRP A 456 19.57 19.65 5.86
N ALA A 457 19.74 20.97 5.71
CA ALA A 457 18.81 21.95 6.28
C ALA A 457 17.38 21.74 5.76
N GLU A 458 17.23 21.38 4.48
CA GLU A 458 15.94 21.06 3.89
C GLU A 458 15.34 19.77 4.49
N ARG A 459 16.17 18.76 4.77
CA ARG A 459 15.72 17.52 5.41
C ARG A 459 15.20 17.77 6.83
N GLU A 460 15.91 18.56 7.63
CA GLU A 460 15.44 18.94 8.96
C GLU A 460 14.14 19.74 8.90
N ASP A 461 14.02 20.65 7.92
CA ASP A 461 12.81 21.45 7.75
C ASP A 461 11.60 20.60 7.37
N ILE A 462 11.77 19.65 6.44
CA ILE A 462 10.75 18.65 6.10
C ILE A 462 10.31 17.87 7.34
N CYS A 463 11.26 17.47 8.20
CA CYS A 463 10.94 16.72 9.42
C CYS A 463 10.16 17.55 10.44
N ARG A 464 10.57 18.81 10.64
CA ARG A 464 9.86 19.78 11.49
C ARG A 464 8.44 20.01 11.00
N GLN A 465 8.27 20.23 9.69
CA GLN A 465 6.97 20.42 9.05
C GLN A 465 6.09 19.17 9.18
N LEU A 466 6.65 17.98 8.97
CA LEU A 466 5.90 16.72 9.08
C LEU A 466 5.41 16.48 10.50
N LEU A 467 6.27 16.67 11.50
CA LEU A 467 5.87 16.56 12.91
C LEU A 467 4.81 17.60 13.28
N HIS A 468 4.88 18.82 12.73
CA HIS A 468 3.84 19.82 12.94
C HIS A 468 2.48 19.30 12.45
N VAL A 469 2.39 18.74 11.24
CA VAL A 469 1.12 18.18 10.72
C VAL A 469 0.65 17.01 11.59
N LEU A 470 1.54 16.10 11.94
CA LEU A 470 1.21 14.90 12.72
C LEU A 470 0.74 15.19 14.15
N HIS A 471 1.16 16.31 14.74
CA HIS A 471 0.75 16.70 16.09
C HIS A 471 -0.45 17.65 16.13
N ASN A 472 -0.75 18.36 15.05
CA ASN A 472 -1.85 19.34 15.02
C ASN A 472 -3.13 18.82 14.35
N ILE A 473 -3.05 17.72 13.58
CA ILE A 473 -4.24 17.05 13.05
C ILE A 473 -4.62 15.90 14.00
N ASP A 474 -5.89 15.83 14.38
CA ASP A 474 -6.43 14.77 15.24
C ASP A 474 -6.21 13.38 14.59
N GLY A 475 -5.87 12.39 15.41
CA GLY A 475 -5.69 11.01 15.01
C GLY A 475 -6.88 10.45 14.22
N VAL A 476 -8.11 10.91 14.49
CA VAL A 476 -9.31 10.49 13.75
C VAL A 476 -9.29 10.89 12.26
N HIS A 477 -8.57 11.97 11.92
CA HIS A 477 -8.40 12.44 10.54
C HIS A 477 -7.10 11.95 9.90
N LEU A 478 -6.12 11.54 10.71
CA LEU A 478 -4.92 10.86 10.22
C LEU A 478 -5.22 9.40 9.85
N GLU A 479 -6.04 8.72 10.64
CA GLU A 479 -6.34 7.30 10.52
C GLU A 479 -6.80 6.86 9.12
N PRO A 480 -7.71 7.57 8.42
CA PRO A 480 -8.19 7.14 7.12
C PRO A 480 -7.12 7.02 6.04
N ASN A 481 -5.95 7.65 6.24
CA ASN A 481 -4.81 7.53 5.35
C ASN A 481 -4.11 6.15 5.42
N GLY A 482 -4.46 5.34 6.43
CA GLY A 482 -4.05 3.95 6.57
C GLY A 482 -2.53 3.75 6.59
N ASN A 483 -2.10 2.57 6.15
CA ASN A 483 -0.70 2.20 6.11
C ASN A 483 0.12 3.05 5.13
N SER A 484 -0.52 3.65 4.12
CA SER A 484 0.16 4.58 3.19
C SER A 484 0.83 5.72 3.95
N LEU A 485 0.14 6.30 4.94
CA LEU A 485 0.70 7.32 5.83
C LEU A 485 1.93 6.82 6.58
N THR A 486 1.82 5.64 7.18
CA THR A 486 2.90 5.00 7.94
C THR A 486 4.16 4.81 7.08
N TYR A 487 4.02 4.41 5.80
CA TYR A 487 5.16 4.31 4.88
C TYR A 487 5.78 5.67 4.53
N LYS A 488 4.96 6.72 4.37
CA LYS A 488 5.45 8.07 4.07
C LYS A 488 6.29 8.62 5.24
N ILE A 489 5.80 8.48 6.47
CA ILE A 489 6.52 8.87 7.69
C ILE A 489 7.83 8.09 7.81
N ARG A 490 7.80 6.77 7.59
CA ARG A 490 9.02 5.95 7.58
C ARG A 490 10.01 6.38 6.50
N GLY A 491 9.54 6.72 5.31
CA GLY A 491 10.38 7.22 4.22
C GLY A 491 11.15 8.48 4.62
N VAL A 492 10.44 9.47 5.17
CA VAL A 492 11.05 10.71 5.66
C VAL A 492 12.04 10.43 6.79
N GLY A 493 11.64 9.63 7.79
CA GLY A 493 12.50 9.27 8.91
C GLY A 493 13.74 8.47 8.51
N ALA A 494 13.63 7.56 7.54
CA ALA A 494 14.76 6.78 7.03
C ALA A 494 15.82 7.65 6.35
N SER A 495 15.41 8.77 5.74
CA SER A 495 16.32 9.70 5.09
C SER A 495 17.31 10.37 6.08
N LEU A 496 16.92 10.50 7.35
CA LEU A 496 17.76 11.05 8.42
C LEU A 496 18.87 10.10 8.86
N LEU A 497 18.76 8.80 8.57
CA LEU A 497 19.76 7.81 8.97
C LEU A 497 21.10 7.99 8.25
N ASN A 498 21.09 8.72 7.13
CA ASN A 498 22.26 9.03 6.33
C ASN A 498 22.87 10.40 6.67
N CYS A 499 22.70 10.88 7.91
CA CYS A 499 23.27 12.15 8.38
C CYS A 499 24.78 12.26 8.06
N PRO A 500 25.19 13.28 7.27
CA PRO A 500 26.60 13.49 6.93
C PRO A 500 27.46 13.75 8.18
N SER A 501 28.61 13.08 8.28
CA SER A 501 29.54 13.27 9.40
C SER A 501 30.14 14.68 9.48
N LEU A 502 30.17 15.40 8.35
CA LEU A 502 30.71 16.75 8.25
C LEU A 502 29.93 17.78 9.08
N LEU A 503 28.65 17.50 9.38
CA LEU A 503 27.76 18.45 10.07
C LEU A 503 27.93 18.48 11.60
N GLY A 504 28.78 17.61 12.14
CA GLY A 504 29.09 17.57 13.57
C GLY A 504 28.04 16.84 14.43
N GLU A 505 28.31 16.79 15.73
CA GLU A 505 27.55 15.96 16.68
C GLU A 505 26.16 16.52 16.97
N ILE A 506 26.02 17.85 17.10
CA ILE A 506 24.74 18.52 17.43
C ILE A 506 23.66 18.19 16.38
N VAL A 507 24.03 18.26 15.10
CA VAL A 507 23.13 17.94 13.99
C VAL A 507 22.70 16.48 14.03
N SER A 508 23.64 15.58 14.31
CA SER A 508 23.35 14.14 14.48
C SER A 508 22.41 13.87 15.66
N GLN A 509 22.57 14.59 16.77
CA GLN A 509 21.68 14.51 17.93
C GLN A 509 20.26 14.99 17.60
N ARG A 510 20.11 16.09 16.84
CA ARG A 510 18.79 16.56 16.37
C ARG A 510 18.14 15.54 15.42
N ALA A 511 18.90 14.98 14.49
CA ALA A 511 18.43 13.91 13.60
C ALA A 511 17.88 12.71 14.40
N ALA A 512 18.63 12.27 15.42
CA ALA A 512 18.21 11.21 16.33
C ALA A 512 16.94 11.59 17.13
N GLY A 513 16.79 12.88 17.48
CA GLY A 513 15.57 13.44 18.07
C GLY A 513 14.35 13.27 17.16
N TYR A 514 14.44 13.70 15.91
CA TYR A 514 13.36 13.54 14.93
C TYR A 514 12.98 12.08 14.70
N VAL A 515 13.98 11.19 14.53
CA VAL A 515 13.74 9.74 14.38
C VAL A 515 12.99 9.16 15.59
N ARG A 516 13.33 9.62 16.80
CA ARG A 516 12.64 9.20 18.03
C ARG A 516 11.18 9.65 18.04
N GLU A 517 10.90 10.91 17.70
CA GLU A 517 9.52 11.41 17.62
C GLU A 517 8.71 10.69 16.55
N PHE A 518 9.26 10.47 15.35
CA PHE A 518 8.59 9.65 14.33
C PHE A 518 8.30 8.24 14.83
N THR A 519 9.22 7.63 15.59
CA THR A 519 9.00 6.30 16.16
C THR A 519 7.84 6.29 17.16
N LYS A 520 7.68 7.33 17.97
CA LYS A 520 6.53 7.48 18.88
C LYS A 520 5.21 7.60 18.12
N VAL A 521 5.17 8.46 17.10
CA VAL A 521 3.98 8.64 16.25
C VAL A 521 3.64 7.32 15.54
N LEU A 522 4.64 6.64 14.98
CA LEU A 522 4.47 5.34 14.32
C LEU A 522 4.02 4.25 15.29
N ALA A 523 4.42 4.27 16.57
CA ALA A 523 3.95 3.31 17.55
C ALA A 523 2.43 3.43 17.81
N PHE A 524 1.86 4.62 17.62
CA PHE A 524 0.42 4.84 17.66
C PHE A 524 -0.26 4.51 16.33
N LEU A 525 0.37 4.88 15.20
CA LEU A 525 -0.22 4.74 13.86
C LEU A 525 0.03 3.38 13.19
N ASP A 526 0.97 2.54 13.63
CA ASP A 526 1.26 1.23 13.03
C ASP A 526 0.67 0.09 13.86
N LEU A 527 -0.64 -0.10 13.73
CA LEU A 527 -1.38 -1.21 14.34
C LEU A 527 -1.53 -2.39 13.38
N SER A 528 -0.48 -2.68 12.61
CA SER A 528 -0.44 -3.82 11.69
C SER A 528 -0.36 -5.12 12.50
N GLU A 529 -1.37 -5.99 12.35
CA GLU A 529 -1.41 -7.30 13.04
C GLU A 529 -0.34 -8.27 12.50
N ILE A 530 0.03 -8.11 11.22
CA ILE A 530 0.98 -8.97 10.51
C ILE A 530 2.25 -8.17 10.18
N MET A 531 3.39 -8.85 10.32
CA MET A 531 4.68 -8.31 9.90
C MET A 531 4.70 -8.11 8.38
N ASN A 532 5.11 -6.92 7.92
CA ASN A 532 5.26 -6.68 6.49
C ASN A 532 6.34 -7.60 5.89
N THR A 533 5.97 -8.39 4.89
CA THR A 533 6.84 -9.30 4.13
C THR A 533 7.20 -8.80 2.74
N ASP A 534 7.02 -7.51 2.45
CA ASP A 534 7.18 -6.92 1.11
C ASP A 534 8.49 -7.28 0.40
N GLY A 535 9.59 -7.37 1.14
CA GLY A 535 10.91 -7.72 0.62
C GLY A 535 11.29 -9.20 0.71
N VAL A 536 10.40 -10.08 1.16
CA VAL A 536 10.71 -11.48 1.45
C VAL A 536 10.10 -12.38 0.37
N ASP A 537 10.96 -13.11 -0.36
CA ASP A 537 10.55 -14.05 -1.42
C ASP A 537 10.17 -15.44 -0.88
N THR A 538 9.86 -15.58 0.41
CA THR A 538 9.54 -16.88 1.06
C THR A 538 8.29 -17.56 0.53
N TRP A 539 7.51 -16.87 -0.30
CA TRP A 539 6.30 -17.37 -0.94
C TRP A 539 6.54 -17.95 -2.34
N ILE A 540 7.74 -17.77 -2.90
CA ILE A 540 8.12 -18.38 -4.18
C ILE A 540 8.82 -19.71 -3.86
N ASP A 541 8.37 -20.81 -4.48
CA ASP A 541 9.07 -22.10 -4.44
C ASP A 541 10.43 -21.96 -5.13
N LYS A 542 11.47 -21.66 -4.34
CA LYS A 542 12.86 -21.58 -4.78
C LYS A 542 13.64 -22.86 -4.47
N ASP A 543 13.04 -23.81 -3.74
CA ASP A 543 13.71 -25.01 -3.24
C ASP A 543 13.99 -26.03 -4.35
N LYS A 544 13.43 -25.83 -5.55
CA LYS A 544 13.68 -26.66 -6.74
C LYS A 544 14.80 -26.15 -7.66
N LEU A 545 15.37 -24.98 -7.37
CA LEU A 545 16.59 -24.51 -8.06
C LEU A 545 17.79 -25.24 -7.43
N GLY A 546 18.06 -26.44 -7.93
CA GLY A 546 19.17 -27.31 -7.51
C GLY A 546 20.54 -26.76 -7.88
N ASP A 547 20.88 -25.57 -7.40
CA ASP A 547 22.24 -25.02 -7.50
C ASP A 547 22.80 -24.80 -6.10
N GLY A 548 23.79 -25.60 -5.73
CA GLY A 548 24.64 -25.43 -4.55
C GLY A 548 25.51 -24.16 -4.59
N ARG A 549 25.07 -23.11 -5.28
CA ARG A 549 25.63 -21.77 -5.17
C ARG A 549 24.83 -21.05 -4.10
N ALA A 550 25.45 -20.85 -2.95
CA ALA A 550 24.97 -19.89 -1.96
C ALA A 550 24.57 -18.61 -2.70
N SER A 551 23.28 -18.27 -2.60
CA SER A 551 22.72 -17.04 -3.14
C SER A 551 23.66 -15.88 -2.83
N ALA A 552 24.34 -15.36 -3.85
CA ALA A 552 25.02 -14.07 -3.78
C ALA A 552 23.95 -12.96 -3.78
N SER A 553 23.08 -12.96 -2.76
CA SER A 553 22.12 -11.90 -2.47
C SER A 553 22.69 -10.87 -1.49
N GLY A 554 24.01 -10.82 -1.31
CA GLY A 554 24.68 -9.89 -0.40
C GLY A 554 25.07 -8.53 -1.01
N GLY A 555 24.73 -8.25 -2.28
CA GLY A 555 25.21 -7.06 -3.00
C GLY A 555 24.13 -6.08 -3.47
N GLY A 556 22.92 -6.15 -2.95
CA GLY A 556 21.84 -5.21 -3.28
C GLY A 556 21.62 -4.20 -2.17
N CYS A 557 21.61 -2.91 -2.51
CA CYS A 557 21.44 -1.78 -1.60
C CYS A 557 20.45 -2.06 -0.46
N CYS A 558 20.95 -1.98 0.77
CA CYS A 558 20.26 -2.32 2.01
C CYS A 558 19.15 -1.30 2.29
N VAL A 559 17.95 -1.52 1.74
CA VAL A 559 16.75 -0.77 2.13
C VAL A 559 16.23 -1.43 3.40
N CYS A 560 16.36 -0.72 4.52
CA CYS A 560 15.99 -1.23 5.82
C CYS A 560 14.48 -1.48 5.89
N CYS A 561 14.08 -2.75 5.95
CA CYS A 561 12.81 -3.15 6.57
C CYS A 561 12.92 -2.88 8.07
N PHE A 562 12.57 -1.67 8.52
CA PHE A 562 12.45 -1.37 9.95
C PHE A 562 11.05 -1.74 10.45
N VAL A 563 10.99 -2.83 11.22
CA VAL A 563 9.84 -3.20 12.05
C VAL A 563 10.12 -2.68 13.47
N PHE A 564 9.42 -1.64 13.89
CA PHE A 564 9.38 -1.23 15.30
C PHE A 564 8.10 -1.77 15.93
N ARG A 565 8.22 -2.89 16.65
CA ARG A 565 7.14 -3.39 17.49
C ARG A 565 7.11 -2.55 18.78
N GLY A 566 6.12 -1.67 18.91
CA GLY A 566 5.77 -1.06 20.19
C GLY A 566 4.98 -2.06 21.01
N GLY A 567 5.65 -2.74 21.95
CA GLY A 567 5.01 -3.58 22.96
C GLY A 567 5.15 -2.90 24.32
N VAL A 568 4.02 -2.49 24.90
CA VAL A 568 3.93 -2.16 26.32
C VAL A 568 4.37 -3.39 27.12
N GLY A 569 5.40 -3.23 27.95
CA GLY A 569 5.96 -4.29 28.78
C GLY A 569 6.28 -3.74 30.16
N VAL A 570 5.31 -3.92 31.04
CA VAL A 570 5.29 -3.83 32.50
C VAL A 570 6.65 -3.92 33.21
N VAL A 571 6.81 -3.03 34.19
CA VAL A 571 7.73 -3.01 35.35
C VAL A 571 8.17 -4.41 35.82
N ASN A 572 9.48 -4.61 36.05
CA ASN A 572 9.96 -5.19 37.31
C ASN A 572 11.47 -5.00 37.58
N GLN A 573 11.68 -4.57 38.82
CA GLN A 573 12.85 -4.55 39.71
C GLN A 573 14.04 -5.48 39.41
N TRP A 574 15.23 -4.87 39.58
CA TRP A 574 16.32 -5.27 40.49
C TRP A 574 16.58 -6.76 40.76
N CYS A 575 17.75 -7.22 40.32
CA CYS A 575 18.72 -8.12 40.95
C CYS A 575 19.81 -8.32 39.88
N GLY A 576 21.09 -8.03 40.07
CA GLY A 576 21.96 -8.31 41.19
C GLY A 576 23.19 -9.02 40.60
N SER A 577 24.38 -8.56 41.00
CA SER A 577 25.74 -8.98 40.58
C SER A 577 26.34 -8.26 39.38
#